data_AF-A0A2H0P9X0-F1
#
_entry.id   AF-A0A2H0P9X0-F1
#
_cell.length_a   1.000
_cell.length_b   1.000
_cell.length_c   1.000
_cell.angle_alpha   90.00
_cell.angle_beta   90.00
_cell.angle_gamma   90.00
#
_symmetry.space_group_name_H-M   'P 1'
#
loop_
_entity.id
_entity.type
_entity.pdbx_description
1 polymer ?
#
loop_
_entity_poly.entity_id
_entity_poly.type
_entity_poly.pdbx_seq_one_letter_code
_entity_poly.pdbx_strand_id
1 'polypeptide(L)'
;MKTRISIAGMMDVLEATGCALIGQTEEIAPADRRLYALRDVTGTIESLPLICSSIMCKKIAEGVGALVLDVKAGRGAFLRDVDEARALAQVMVDTGARAGVTTEALITNMDVPLGRAVGNALELIECLDVLNGGGPPDLVELCEILAARM
;
A
#
# COMPACT_ATOMS: atom_id res chain seq x y z
N MET A 1 5.78 -18.31 5.72
CA MET A 1 6.38 -16.97 5.88
C MET A 1 6.11 -16.48 7.30
N LYS A 2 7.12 -16.06 8.06
CA LYS A 2 6.91 -15.45 9.38
C LYS A 2 6.74 -13.94 9.18
N THR A 3 5.54 -13.41 9.44
CA THR A 3 5.22 -11.99 9.25
C THR A 3 4.99 -11.24 10.55
N ARG A 4 4.79 -11.95 11.67
CA ARG A 4 4.69 -11.37 13.01
C ARG A 4 6.05 -11.39 13.69
N ILE A 5 6.73 -10.25 13.65
CA ILE A 5 7.97 -10.00 14.36
C ILE A 5 7.82 -8.73 15.20
N SER A 6 8.65 -8.56 16.23
CA SER A 6 8.70 -7.33 17.02
C SER A 6 9.29 -6.19 16.18
N ILE A 7 9.12 -4.95 16.65
CA ILE A 7 9.78 -3.79 16.04
C ILE A 7 11.30 -3.98 16.01
N ALA A 8 11.90 -4.48 17.09
CA ALA A 8 13.33 -4.80 17.13
C ALA A 8 13.73 -5.80 16.03
N GLY A 9 12.97 -6.89 15.85
CA GLY A 9 13.24 -7.85 14.78
C GLY A 9 13.03 -7.28 13.37
N MET A 10 12.13 -6.31 13.20
CA MET A 10 11.98 -5.57 11.93
C MET A 10 13.23 -4.73 11.65
N MET A 11 13.76 -4.04 12.67
CA MET A 11 15.00 -3.25 12.55
C MET A 11 16.19 -4.14 12.19
N ASP A 12 16.33 -5.30 12.84
CA ASP A 12 17.41 -6.26 12.52
C ASP A 12 17.35 -6.71 11.04
N VAL A 13 16.14 -6.98 10.51
CA VAL A 13 15.96 -7.35 9.10
C VAL A 13 16.30 -6.18 8.18
N LEU A 14 15.81 -4.97 8.48
CA LEU A 14 16.10 -3.76 7.70
C LEU A 14 17.60 -3.47 7.63
N GLU A 15 18.32 -3.60 8.75
CA GLU A 15 19.78 -3.42 8.79
C GLU A 15 20.52 -4.48 7.96
N ALA A 16 20.00 -5.71 7.93
CA ALA A 16 20.65 -6.82 7.20
C ALA A 16 20.37 -6.82 5.69
N THR A 17 19.17 -6.41 5.25
CA THR A 17 18.71 -6.60 3.86
C THR A 17 18.35 -5.29 3.13
N GLY A 18 18.19 -4.19 3.86
CA GLY A 18 17.68 -2.92 3.33
C GLY A 18 16.17 -2.89 3.06
N CYS A 19 15.43 -3.97 3.34
CA CYS A 19 13.98 -4.03 3.13
C CYS A 19 13.29 -5.03 4.08
N ALA A 20 12.14 -4.64 4.62
CA ALA A 20 11.31 -5.51 5.45
C ALA A 20 9.84 -5.44 5.02
N LEU A 21 9.23 -6.62 4.92
CA LEU A 21 7.78 -6.79 4.75
C LEU A 21 7.24 -7.52 5.97
N ILE A 22 6.50 -6.80 6.81
CA ILE A 22 5.95 -7.32 8.07
C ILE A 22 4.42 -7.20 8.10
N GLY A 23 3.79 -8.03 8.93
CA GLY A 23 2.38 -7.87 9.28
C GLY A 23 2.18 -6.71 10.26
N GLN A 24 0.92 -6.29 10.42
CA GLN A 24 0.56 -5.28 11.41
C GLN A 24 0.95 -5.74 12.83
N THR A 25 1.67 -4.87 13.54
CA THR A 25 1.97 -5.06 14.97
C THR A 25 0.87 -4.44 15.82
N GLU A 26 0.80 -4.80 17.10
CA GLU A 26 -0.14 -4.14 18.05
C GLU A 26 0.34 -2.74 18.47
N GLU A 27 1.60 -2.43 18.18
CA GLU A 27 2.28 -1.20 18.59
C GLU A 27 2.05 -0.05 17.58
N ILE A 28 1.81 -0.37 16.30
CA ILE A 28 1.62 0.63 15.24
C ILE A 28 0.11 0.92 15.04
N ALA A 29 -0.29 2.17 15.30
CA ALA A 29 -1.65 2.68 15.12
C ALA A 29 -2.78 1.79 15.73
N PRO A 30 -2.74 1.49 17.04
CA PRO A 30 -3.69 0.57 17.69
C PRO A 30 -5.15 1.04 17.62
N ALA A 31 -5.39 2.35 17.59
CA ALA A 31 -6.72 2.94 17.46
C ALA A 31 -7.33 2.66 16.07
N ASP A 32 -6.53 2.80 15.01
CA ASP A 32 -6.97 2.52 13.63
C ASP A 32 -7.37 1.05 13.48
N ARG A 33 -6.59 0.12 14.03
CA ARG A 33 -6.94 -1.31 13.98
C ARG A 33 -8.33 -1.60 14.53
N ARG A 34 -8.68 -1.01 15.68
CA ARG A 34 -10.01 -1.16 16.28
C ARG A 34 -11.09 -0.49 15.45
N LEU A 35 -10.81 0.71 14.95
CA LEU A 35 -11.76 1.47 14.12
C LEU A 35 -12.03 0.77 12.78
N TYR A 36 -11.00 0.23 12.14
CA TYR A 36 -11.11 -0.55 10.90
C TYR A 36 -11.95 -1.80 11.10
N ALA A 37 -11.69 -2.57 12.16
CA ALA A 37 -12.48 -3.76 12.49
C ALA A 37 -13.98 -3.43 12.71
N LEU A 38 -14.29 -2.28 13.32
CA LEU A 38 -15.66 -1.81 13.47
C LEU A 38 -16.27 -1.42 12.12
N ARG A 39 -15.51 -0.72 11.26
CA ARG A 39 -15.99 -0.28 9.94
C ARG A 39 -16.38 -1.44 9.03
N ASP A 40 -15.60 -2.53 9.10
CA ASP A 40 -15.82 -3.76 8.33
C ASP A 40 -17.18 -4.41 8.62
N VAL A 41 -17.57 -4.43 9.90
CA VAL A 41 -18.85 -5.04 10.31
C VAL A 41 -20.02 -4.05 10.37
N THR A 42 -19.80 -2.76 10.06
CA THR A 42 -20.84 -1.71 10.08
C THR A 42 -21.09 -1.07 8.72
N GLY A 43 -20.42 -1.51 7.66
CA GLY A 43 -20.59 -0.95 6.33
C GLY A 43 -20.08 0.49 6.19
N THR A 44 -19.12 0.90 7.01
CA THR A 44 -18.54 2.26 7.00
C THR A 44 -17.11 2.29 6.47
N ILE A 45 -16.76 1.33 5.62
CA ILE A 45 -15.46 1.32 4.91
C ILE A 45 -15.43 2.44 3.85
N GLU A 46 -16.51 2.63 3.09
CA GLU A 46 -16.71 3.57 1.97
C GLU A 46 -16.80 5.04 2.40
N SER A 47 -15.75 5.51 3.09
CA SER A 47 -15.58 6.89 3.51
C SER A 47 -14.15 7.34 3.24
N LEU A 48 -14.01 8.26 2.28
CA LEU A 48 -12.73 8.79 1.81
C LEU A 48 -11.87 9.37 2.97
N PRO A 49 -12.41 10.16 3.92
CA PRO A 49 -11.67 10.61 5.09
C PRO A 49 -11.17 9.45 5.99
N LEU A 50 -11.98 8.40 6.17
CA LEU A 50 -11.63 7.26 7.01
C LEU A 50 -10.63 6.31 6.33
N ILE A 51 -10.62 6.26 5.00
CA ILE A 51 -9.62 5.52 4.22
C ILE A 51 -8.27 6.23 4.30
N CYS A 52 -8.24 7.53 4.02
CA CYS A 52 -7.03 8.33 4.14
C CYS A 52 -6.44 8.25 5.55
N SER A 53 -7.24 8.54 6.58
CA SER A 53 -6.76 8.52 7.97
C SER A 53 -6.23 7.15 8.38
N SER A 54 -6.94 6.08 7.98
CA SER A 54 -6.50 4.72 8.26
C SER A 54 -5.15 4.42 7.63
N ILE A 55 -4.97 4.64 6.32
CA ILE A 55 -3.71 4.33 5.65
C ILE A 55 -2.58 5.21 6.16
N MET A 56 -2.79 6.53 6.18
CA MET A 56 -1.75 7.50 6.50
C MET A 56 -1.27 7.39 7.96
N CYS A 57 -2.15 7.16 8.93
CA CYS A 57 -1.72 7.08 10.33
C CYS A 57 -0.74 5.93 10.58
N LYS A 58 -0.89 4.81 9.88
CA LYS A 58 0.05 3.68 9.94
C LYS A 58 1.40 4.07 9.36
N LYS A 59 1.41 4.65 8.15
CA LYS A 59 2.65 5.03 7.46
C LYS A 59 3.42 6.12 8.19
N ILE A 60 2.72 7.11 8.75
CA ILE A 60 3.34 8.14 9.59
C ILE A 60 3.88 7.53 10.90
N ALA A 61 3.14 6.62 11.55
CA ALA A 61 3.59 5.96 12.78
C ALA A 61 4.78 5.00 12.56
N GLU A 62 4.94 4.45 11.35
CA GLU A 62 6.13 3.69 10.94
C GLU A 62 7.40 4.57 10.85
N GLY A 63 7.27 5.90 10.83
CA GLY A 63 8.40 6.83 10.80
C GLY A 63 9.05 6.97 9.41
N VAL A 64 8.31 6.70 8.34
CA VAL A 64 8.83 6.78 6.97
C VAL A 64 9.17 8.23 6.58
N GLY A 65 10.29 8.42 5.89
CA GLY A 65 10.70 9.74 5.38
C GLY A 65 10.03 10.12 4.06
N ALA A 66 9.68 9.13 3.25
CA ALA A 66 8.97 9.29 1.98
C ALA A 66 7.95 8.18 1.79
N LEU A 67 6.91 8.44 0.99
CA LEU A 67 5.83 7.52 0.71
C LEU A 67 5.35 7.66 -0.74
N VAL A 68 5.36 6.56 -1.48
CA VAL A 68 4.70 6.46 -2.79
C VAL A 68 3.41 5.66 -2.61
N LEU A 69 2.29 6.22 -3.07
CA LEU A 69 0.96 5.65 -2.97
C LEU A 69 0.48 5.17 -4.34
N ASP A 70 0.07 3.90 -4.42
CA ASP A 70 -0.61 3.33 -5.59
C ASP A 70 -2.13 3.33 -5.34
N VAL A 71 -2.82 4.33 -5.90
CA VAL A 71 -4.26 4.53 -5.73
C VAL A 71 -5.00 3.88 -6.91
N LYS A 72 -5.61 2.73 -6.67
CA LYS A 72 -6.34 1.99 -7.70
C LYS A 72 -7.66 2.66 -8.09
N ALA A 73 -7.94 2.73 -9.39
CA ALA A 73 -9.22 3.13 -9.95
C ALA A 73 -9.74 2.11 -10.99
N GLY A 74 -11.05 1.86 -11.00
CA GLY A 74 -11.70 0.98 -11.98
C GLY A 74 -12.58 -0.10 -11.35
N ARG A 75 -13.09 -1.02 -12.18
CA ARG A 75 -14.11 -2.01 -11.80
C ARG A 75 -13.70 -2.95 -10.66
N GLY A 76 -12.42 -3.29 -10.57
CA GLY A 76 -11.84 -4.12 -9.51
C GLY A 76 -11.27 -3.31 -8.34
N ALA A 77 -11.26 -1.98 -8.42
CA ALA A 77 -10.83 -1.13 -7.32
C ALA A 77 -11.97 -0.85 -6.34
N PHE A 78 -11.57 -0.38 -5.16
CA PHE A 78 -12.47 0.20 -4.20
C PHE A 78 -13.16 1.46 -4.75
N LEU A 79 -12.39 2.32 -5.42
CA LEU A 79 -12.89 3.52 -6.09
C LEU A 79 -13.07 3.21 -7.58
N ARG A 80 -14.31 3.18 -8.05
CA ARG A 80 -14.58 2.95 -9.48
C ARG A 80 -14.35 4.20 -10.31
N ASP A 81 -14.65 5.36 -9.74
CA ASP A 81 -14.48 6.65 -10.40
C ASP A 81 -13.04 7.16 -10.20
N VAL A 82 -12.42 7.55 -11.32
CA VAL A 82 -11.09 8.14 -11.34
C VAL A 82 -11.07 9.48 -10.61
N ASP A 83 -12.17 10.23 -10.61
CA ASP A 83 -12.25 11.51 -9.91
C ASP A 83 -12.27 11.32 -8.38
N GLU A 84 -12.94 10.28 -7.88
CA GLU A 84 -12.87 9.89 -6.46
C GLU A 84 -11.47 9.41 -6.08
N ALA A 85 -10.82 8.62 -6.94
CA ALA A 85 -9.43 8.19 -6.74
C ALA A 85 -8.47 9.39 -6.69
N ARG A 86 -8.69 10.40 -7.54
CA ARG A 86 -7.93 11.65 -7.52
C ARG A 86 -8.15 12.43 -6.24
N ALA A 87 -9.40 12.51 -5.75
CA ALA A 87 -9.71 13.16 -4.48
C ALA A 87 -9.02 12.44 -3.30
N LEU A 88 -9.03 11.10 -3.26
CA LEU A 88 -8.32 10.33 -2.25
C LEU A 88 -6.80 10.56 -2.31
N ALA A 89 -6.21 10.46 -3.50
CA ALA A 89 -4.79 10.70 -3.72
C ALA A 89 -4.35 12.08 -3.21
N GLN A 90 -5.10 13.14 -3.56
CA GLN A 90 -4.81 14.50 -3.13
C GLN A 90 -4.85 14.64 -1.61
N VAL A 91 -5.91 14.13 -0.97
CA VAL A 91 -6.04 14.21 0.50
C VAL A 91 -4.93 13.44 1.21
N MET A 92 -4.49 12.31 0.67
CA MET A 92 -3.38 11.54 1.24
C MET A 92 -2.04 12.25 1.08
N VAL A 93 -1.76 12.83 -0.08
CA VAL A 93 -0.55 13.66 -0.32
C VAL A 93 -0.53 14.85 0.62
N ASP A 94 -1.64 15.59 0.73
CA ASP A 94 -1.75 16.74 1.64
C ASP A 94 -1.57 16.35 3.10
N THR A 95 -2.10 15.19 3.49
CA THR A 95 -1.95 14.66 4.86
C THR A 95 -0.49 14.30 5.15
N GLY A 96 0.19 13.66 4.20
CA GLY A 96 1.61 13.33 4.32
C GLY A 96 2.49 14.58 4.44
N ALA A 97 2.26 15.57 3.56
CA ALA A 97 2.95 16.85 3.60
C ALA A 97 2.77 17.56 4.95
N ARG A 98 1.55 17.57 5.50
CA ARG A 98 1.26 18.15 6.84
C ARG A 98 1.90 17.38 7.99
N ALA A 99 2.19 16.09 7.79
CA ALA A 99 2.89 15.25 8.74
C ALA A 99 4.42 15.26 8.56
N GLY A 100 4.94 16.01 7.59
CA GLY A 100 6.38 16.09 7.30
C GLY A 100 6.93 14.89 6.51
N VAL A 101 6.06 14.14 5.81
CA VAL A 101 6.42 12.98 4.98
C VAL A 101 6.31 13.37 3.50
N THR A 102 7.40 13.25 2.74
CA THR A 102 7.36 13.47 1.28
C THR A 102 6.46 12.40 0.65
N THR A 103 5.33 12.81 0.07
CA THR A 103 4.31 11.86 -0.40
C THR A 103 3.98 12.10 -1.86
N GLU A 104 4.06 11.05 -2.67
CA GLU A 104 3.58 11.03 -4.05
C GLU A 104 2.48 9.98 -4.21
N ALA A 105 1.55 10.21 -5.12
CA ALA A 105 0.48 9.27 -5.42
C ALA A 105 0.31 9.11 -6.93
N LEU A 106 0.14 7.86 -7.36
CA LEU A 106 -0.18 7.50 -8.74
C LEU A 106 -1.56 6.88 -8.77
N ILE A 107 -2.38 7.28 -9.74
CA ILE A 107 -3.66 6.63 -9.99
C ILE A 107 -3.45 5.56 -11.06
N THR A 108 -3.72 4.30 -10.74
CA THR A 108 -3.42 3.18 -11.65
C THR A 108 -4.66 2.33 -11.91
N ASN A 109 -4.71 1.73 -13.11
CA ASN A 109 -5.85 0.98 -13.59
C ASN A 109 -6.06 -0.32 -12.79
N MET A 110 -7.33 -0.62 -12.51
CA MET A 110 -7.79 -1.86 -11.87
C MET A 110 -9.09 -2.37 -12.52
N ASP A 111 -9.36 -2.02 -13.79
CA ASP A 111 -10.46 -2.61 -14.56
C ASP A 111 -10.23 -4.09 -14.88
N VAL A 112 -8.96 -4.50 -14.92
CA VAL A 112 -8.51 -5.89 -15.08
C VAL A 112 -7.45 -6.19 -14.01
N PRO A 113 -7.26 -7.46 -13.62
CA PRO A 113 -6.14 -7.84 -12.76
C PRO A 113 -4.81 -7.39 -13.36
N LEU A 114 -3.91 -6.89 -12.53
CA LEU A 114 -2.54 -6.61 -12.90
C LEU A 114 -1.77 -7.93 -13.08
N GLY A 115 -1.00 -8.05 -14.15
CA GLY A 115 -0.26 -9.26 -14.46
C GLY A 115 -1.15 -10.40 -14.96
N ARG A 116 -0.79 -11.65 -14.67
CA ARG A 116 -1.51 -12.85 -15.15
C ARG A 116 -1.96 -13.78 -14.03
N ALA A 117 -1.35 -13.70 -12.87
CA ALA A 117 -1.66 -14.52 -11.72
C ALA A 117 -2.58 -13.79 -10.72
N VAL A 118 -3.55 -14.52 -10.19
CA VAL A 118 -4.37 -14.09 -9.05
C VAL A 118 -4.40 -15.22 -8.04
N GLY A 119 -3.90 -15.00 -6.82
CA GLY A 119 -3.79 -16.03 -5.79
C GLY A 119 -2.72 -15.74 -4.75
N ASN A 120 -1.98 -16.76 -4.32
CA ASN A 120 -0.88 -16.60 -3.35
C ASN A 120 0.42 -17.13 -3.93
N ALA A 121 0.50 -18.46 -4.11
CA ALA A 121 1.68 -19.10 -4.66
C ALA A 121 1.91 -18.73 -6.13
N LEU A 122 0.83 -18.58 -6.91
CA LEU A 122 0.91 -18.16 -8.31
C LEU A 122 1.46 -16.74 -8.46
N GLU A 123 1.03 -15.80 -7.60
CA GLU A 123 1.56 -14.44 -7.60
C GLU A 123 3.04 -14.40 -7.21
N LEU A 124 3.47 -15.25 -6.26
CA LEU A 124 4.90 -15.39 -5.94
C LEU A 124 5.73 -15.92 -7.11
N ILE A 125 5.21 -16.89 -7.88
CA ILE A 125 5.88 -17.38 -9.08
C ILE A 125 6.03 -16.25 -10.11
N GLU A 126 4.96 -15.49 -10.34
CA GLU A 126 4.99 -14.36 -11.27
C GLU A 126 5.94 -13.23 -10.82
N CYS A 127 6.01 -12.94 -9.51
CA CYS A 127 7.01 -12.03 -8.95
C CYS A 127 8.45 -12.51 -9.19
N LEU A 128 8.72 -13.81 -9.07
CA LEU A 128 10.04 -14.36 -9.38
C LEU A 128 10.36 -14.26 -10.87
N ASP A 129 9.38 -14.44 -11.76
CA ASP A 129 9.56 -14.25 -13.19
C ASP A 129 9.92 -12.80 -13.53
N VAL A 130 9.26 -11.82 -12.90
CA VAL A 130 9.58 -10.39 -13.02
C VAL A 130 11.02 -10.11 -12.56
N LEU A 131 11.39 -10.59 -11.36
CA LEU A 131 12.73 -10.36 -10.81
C LEU A 131 13.86 -11.03 -11.62
N ASN A 132 13.55 -12.06 -12.41
CA ASN A 132 14.48 -12.69 -13.34
C ASN A 132 14.54 -11.99 -14.72
N GLY A 133 13.90 -10.81 -14.86
CA GLY A 133 13.89 -10.01 -16.09
C GLY A 133 12.81 -10.39 -17.09
N GLY A 134 11.84 -11.22 -16.68
CA GLY A 134 10.68 -11.59 -17.48
C GLY A 134 9.38 -11.00 -16.91
N GLY A 135 8.33 -11.81 -16.89
CA GLY A 135 7.02 -11.45 -16.32
C GLY A 135 6.08 -10.68 -17.26
N PRO A 136 4.84 -10.41 -16.82
CA PRO A 136 3.89 -9.61 -17.58
C PRO A 136 4.35 -8.15 -17.73
N PRO A 137 4.29 -7.56 -18.94
CA PRO A 137 4.80 -6.21 -19.17
C PRO A 137 4.14 -5.11 -18.32
N ASP A 138 2.84 -5.24 -18.06
CA ASP A 138 2.07 -4.28 -17.26
C ASP A 138 2.49 -4.27 -15.79
N LEU A 139 2.80 -5.43 -15.22
CA LEU A 139 3.34 -5.55 -13.87
C LEU A 139 4.75 -4.96 -13.80
N VAL A 140 5.62 -5.29 -14.77
CA VAL A 140 6.99 -4.76 -14.85
C VAL A 140 6.97 -3.23 -14.95
N GLU A 141 6.20 -2.69 -15.90
CA GLU A 141 6.08 -1.25 -16.12
C GLU A 141 5.62 -0.52 -14.86
N LEU A 142 4.58 -1.03 -14.19
CA LEU A 142 4.10 -0.39 -12.96
C LEU A 142 5.17 -0.43 -11.84
N CYS A 143 5.88 -1.55 -11.68
CA CYS A 143 6.96 -1.65 -10.71
C CYS A 143 8.08 -0.62 -10.97
N GLU A 144 8.51 -0.47 -12.23
CA GLU A 144 9.54 0.49 -12.61
C GLU A 144 9.09 1.94 -12.37
N ILE A 145 7.85 2.26 -12.73
CA ILE A 145 7.26 3.59 -12.52
C ILE A 145 7.20 3.93 -11.02
N LEU A 146 6.75 3.00 -10.17
CA LEU A 146 6.68 3.23 -8.73
C LEU A 146 8.08 3.34 -8.12
N ALA A 147 9.00 2.45 -8.48
CA ALA A 147 10.37 2.45 -7.96
C ALA A 147 11.14 3.73 -8.33
N ALA A 148 10.91 4.30 -9.51
CA ALA A 148 11.55 5.56 -9.94
C ALA A 148 11.15 6.79 -9.10
N ARG A 149 10.15 6.67 -8.21
CA ARG A 149 9.63 7.74 -7.33
C ARG A 149 9.94 7.50 -5.85
N MET A 150 10.58 6.38 -5.51
CA MET A 150 10.96 6.03 -4.14
C MET A 150 12.23 6.76 -3.66
#